data_AF-A0A8J2XS20-F1
#
_entry.id   AF-A0A8J2XS20-F1
#
_cell.length_a   1.000
_cell.length_b   1.000
_cell.length_c   1.000
_cell.angle_alpha   90.00
_cell.angle_beta   90.00
_cell.angle_gamma   90.00
#
_symmetry.space_group_name_H-M   'P 1'
#
loop_
_entity.id
_entity.type
_entity.pdbx_description
1 polymer ?
#
loop_
_entity_poly.entity_id
_entity_poly.type
_entity_poly.pdbx_seq_one_letter_code
_entity_poly.pdbx_strand_id
1 'polypeptide(L)'
;MVGFGYIYPMKELRSRSWFGKTDKMGFIYRSWMKNQGFPEDLFDGRPVIGICNTWSELTPCNAHLRDIAEVVKRGVFEAGGFPLEFPVMSLGETLLKPTAMLFRNLASMDAEESIRGNPIDGVVLLTGCDKTTPSTLMGAASVDLPTIVVPGGPMLNGKFRGMDIGSGTHVWKFDEERKKGQLSDADYLYAESCMSRSAGHCMTMGTASTMACMVESLGLTLPGAAAIPAVDSRKKVLAHLSGRRIVEMVKEDLKLSKILTQRAFENAIKVNAAVGGSTNLIIHLTAIAGRIGVPLELADFDRLGSGIPLLLNLMPSGKFLMEDFYYAGGLPVILSELRDVLDMDALTVNGRTHGENVQGRDVCYNREVIAAVEQPLIEHAGIAVLKGNLAVNGAVIKPSAATPALMQHRGRAVVFEDIEDYHRRIDDPGLEIDASSVMVLKNVGPVGYPGMPEVGNMALPKKLLEQGVTDMVRISDGRMSGTAYGTVVLHVSPESAIGGVLALVQNGDWIELDVEGRRLHLDVSDAELERRKKAWAPPVVSQADRGYVQLYRKHVQQAHEGADLDFLRGGSGSEVTRDSH
;
A
#
# COMPACT_ATOMS: atom_id res chain seq x y z
N MET A 1 39.50 -10.18 39.35
CA MET A 1 39.42 -8.81 38.82
C MET A 1 38.91 -8.90 37.39
N VAL A 2 37.60 -8.75 37.20
CA VAL A 2 36.99 -8.72 35.88
C VAL A 2 36.75 -7.24 35.58
N GLY A 3 37.35 -6.74 34.51
CA GLY A 3 37.34 -5.32 34.16
C GLY A 3 35.91 -4.85 33.88
N PHE A 4 35.53 -3.79 34.56
CA PHE A 4 34.35 -2.99 34.22
C PHE A 4 34.53 -2.47 32.79
N GLY A 5 33.76 -3.04 31.86
CA GLY A 5 33.54 -2.42 30.56
C GLY A 5 32.86 -1.07 30.78
N TYR A 6 33.35 -0.04 30.10
CA TYR A 6 32.78 1.30 30.11
C TYR A 6 31.29 1.23 29.79
N ILE A 7 30.45 1.41 30.81
CA ILE A 7 29.01 1.63 30.65
C ILE A 7 28.89 3.04 30.10
N TYR A 8 28.77 3.17 28.78
CA TYR A 8 28.19 4.38 28.22
C TYR A 8 26.84 4.59 28.92
N PRO A 9 26.55 5.78 29.48
CA PRO A 9 25.26 6.02 30.10
C PRO A 9 24.19 5.82 29.03
N MET A 10 23.47 4.69 29.10
CA MET A 10 22.35 4.44 28.19
C MET A 10 21.36 5.58 28.39
N LYS A 11 20.96 6.22 27.30
CA LYS A 11 19.88 7.20 27.28
C LYS A 11 18.68 6.59 27.99
N GLU A 12 18.06 7.35 28.90
CA GLU A 12 16.94 6.84 29.67
C GLU A 12 15.76 6.53 28.72
N LEU A 13 15.36 5.27 28.65
CA LEU A 13 14.28 4.80 27.78
C LEU A 13 12.91 5.25 28.31
N ARG A 14 11.95 5.49 27.41
CA ARG A 14 10.64 6.04 27.79
C ARG A 14 9.83 5.09 28.67
N SER A 15 9.99 3.78 28.50
CA SER A 15 9.39 2.75 29.36
C SER A 15 9.75 2.93 30.84
N ARG A 16 10.88 3.59 31.17
CA ARG A 16 11.26 3.88 32.56
C ARG A 16 10.33 4.87 33.25
N SER A 17 9.61 5.72 32.50
CA SER A 17 8.56 6.56 33.09
C SER A 17 7.35 5.75 33.60
N TRP A 18 7.22 4.48 33.21
CA TRP A 18 6.32 3.51 33.84
C TRP A 18 7.08 2.62 34.82
N PHE A 19 8.04 1.85 34.31
CA PHE A 19 8.63 0.72 35.02
C PHE A 19 9.84 1.08 35.88
N GLY A 20 10.46 2.25 35.68
CA GLY A 20 11.59 2.72 36.49
C GLY A 20 11.17 3.47 37.77
N LYS A 21 9.89 3.85 37.88
CA LYS A 21 9.38 4.61 39.03
C LYS A 21 9.37 3.78 40.32
N THR A 22 9.72 4.38 41.45
CA THR A 22 9.69 3.72 42.78
C THR A 22 8.51 4.16 43.64
N ASP A 23 7.66 5.04 43.11
CA ASP A 23 6.47 5.56 43.78
C ASP A 23 5.23 4.65 43.59
N LYS A 24 4.07 5.15 44.05
CA LYS A 24 2.75 4.52 43.87
C LYS A 24 2.50 4.13 42.41
N MET A 25 2.86 4.98 41.46
CA MET A 25 2.59 4.75 40.04
C MET A 25 3.46 3.62 39.50
N GLY A 26 4.76 3.64 39.80
CA GLY A 26 5.66 2.55 39.45
C GLY A 26 5.23 1.20 40.02
N PHE A 27 4.73 1.18 41.27
CA PHE A 27 4.15 -0.03 41.87
C PHE A 27 2.94 -0.53 41.07
N ILE A 28 1.97 0.35 40.75
CA ILE A 28 0.77 -0.01 39.98
C ILE A 28 1.16 -0.59 38.61
N TYR A 29 2.02 0.09 37.87
CA TYR A 29 2.40 -0.32 36.52
C TYR A 29 3.13 -1.67 36.49
N ARG A 30 4.14 -1.89 37.36
CA ARG A 30 4.85 -3.17 37.42
C ARG A 30 4.00 -4.29 37.99
N SER A 31 3.23 -4.03 39.05
CA SER A 31 2.37 -5.04 39.69
C SER A 31 1.39 -5.65 38.71
N TRP A 32 0.75 -4.83 37.85
CA TRP A 32 -0.19 -5.35 36.88
C TRP A 32 0.45 -6.13 35.74
N MET A 33 1.64 -5.73 35.27
CA MET A 33 2.36 -6.53 34.29
C MET A 33 2.81 -7.89 34.86
N LYS A 34 3.20 -7.94 36.13
CA LYS A 34 3.64 -9.18 36.78
C LYS A 34 2.56 -10.25 36.93
N ASN A 35 1.28 -9.93 36.80
CA ASN A 35 0.20 -10.93 36.88
C ASN A 35 0.29 -11.98 35.75
N GLN A 36 1.04 -11.70 34.68
CA GLN A 36 1.32 -12.60 33.56
C GLN A 36 2.51 -13.53 33.81
N GLY A 37 3.18 -13.43 34.96
CA GLY A 37 4.35 -14.25 35.30
C GLY A 37 5.70 -13.67 34.84
N PHE A 38 5.79 -12.36 34.58
CA PHE A 38 7.05 -11.71 34.24
C PHE A 38 7.95 -11.51 35.47
N PRO A 39 9.24 -11.91 35.43
CA PRO A 39 10.18 -11.67 36.52
C PRO A 39 10.54 -10.17 36.64
N GLU A 40 11.02 -9.77 37.82
CA GLU A 40 11.33 -8.35 38.13
C GLU A 40 12.42 -7.77 37.22
N ASP A 41 13.38 -8.59 36.79
CA ASP A 41 14.50 -8.14 35.98
C ASP A 41 14.08 -7.70 34.56
N LEU A 42 12.90 -8.07 34.06
CA LEU A 42 12.39 -7.51 32.80
C LEU A 42 12.04 -6.02 32.88
N PHE A 43 11.95 -5.46 34.08
CA PHE A 43 11.60 -4.05 34.33
C PHE A 43 12.83 -3.18 34.69
N ASP A 44 14.05 -3.70 34.49
CA ASP A 44 15.33 -3.06 34.87
C ASP A 44 15.73 -1.84 34.01
N GLY A 45 15.01 -1.60 32.91
CA GLY A 45 15.31 -0.55 31.94
C GLY A 45 15.87 -1.07 30.61
N ARG A 46 15.87 -2.38 30.38
CA ARG A 46 16.06 -2.96 29.05
C ARG A 46 14.99 -2.48 28.05
N PRO A 47 15.26 -2.48 26.73
CA PRO A 47 14.29 -2.11 25.72
C PRO A 47 12.98 -2.92 25.80
N VAL A 48 11.85 -2.23 25.96
CA VAL A 48 10.52 -2.83 25.82
C VAL A 48 10.09 -2.73 24.36
N ILE A 49 9.88 -3.87 23.71
CA ILE A 49 9.57 -3.95 22.28
C ILE A 49 8.10 -4.28 22.08
N GLY A 50 7.36 -3.35 21.48
CA GLY A 50 6.00 -3.57 21.04
C GLY A 50 5.96 -4.35 19.74
N ILE A 51 5.25 -5.48 19.69
CA ILE A 51 5.00 -6.25 18.47
C ILE A 51 3.56 -5.93 18.03
N CYS A 52 3.43 -4.98 17.11
CA CYS A 52 2.16 -4.54 16.54
C CYS A 52 1.67 -5.61 15.56
N ASN A 53 0.65 -6.37 15.96
CA ASN A 53 0.17 -7.51 15.19
C ASN A 53 -1.14 -7.21 14.46
N THR A 54 -1.12 -7.32 13.13
CA THR A 54 -2.31 -7.19 12.28
C THR A 54 -2.93 -8.54 11.93
N TRP A 55 -2.76 -9.55 12.79
CA TRP A 55 -3.43 -10.84 12.67
C TRP A 55 -4.95 -10.71 12.91
N SER A 56 -5.74 -11.43 12.13
CA SER A 56 -7.16 -11.70 12.39
C SER A 56 -7.59 -12.91 11.56
N GLU A 57 -8.52 -13.72 12.06
CA GLU A 57 -9.17 -14.76 11.25
C GLU A 57 -10.01 -14.16 10.11
N LEU A 58 -10.45 -12.90 10.26
CA LEU A 58 -11.13 -12.12 9.20
C LEU A 58 -10.16 -11.48 8.20
N THR A 59 -8.85 -11.62 8.41
CA THR A 59 -7.80 -11.14 7.50
C THR A 59 -6.91 -12.32 7.09
N PRO A 60 -7.38 -13.19 6.17
CA PRO A 60 -6.69 -14.43 5.84
C PRO A 60 -5.27 -14.22 5.32
N CYS A 61 -4.99 -13.08 4.68
CA CYS A 61 -3.64 -12.71 4.24
C CYS A 61 -2.61 -12.65 5.38
N ASN A 62 -3.09 -12.43 6.60
CA ASN A 62 -2.29 -12.23 7.81
C ASN A 62 -2.50 -13.36 8.83
N ALA A 63 -3.19 -14.45 8.45
CA ALA A 63 -3.60 -15.50 9.39
C ALA A 63 -2.42 -16.19 10.11
N HIS A 64 -1.24 -16.20 9.49
CA HIS A 64 -0.01 -16.77 10.05
C HIS A 64 0.77 -15.81 10.97
N LEU A 65 0.35 -14.54 11.11
CA LEU A 65 1.14 -13.55 11.84
C LEU A 65 1.24 -13.80 13.35
N ARG A 66 0.35 -14.60 13.96
CA ARG A 66 0.54 -15.08 15.35
C ARG A 66 1.82 -15.90 15.49
N ASP A 67 2.05 -16.84 14.57
CA ASP A 67 3.25 -17.68 14.59
C ASP A 67 4.51 -16.84 14.34
N ILE A 68 4.40 -15.83 13.47
CA ILE A 68 5.50 -14.88 13.21
C ILE A 68 5.79 -14.03 14.44
N ALA A 69 4.78 -13.56 15.17
CA ALA A 69 4.96 -12.80 16.41
C ALA A 69 5.76 -13.59 17.45
N GLU A 70 5.46 -14.87 17.64
CA GLU A 70 6.23 -15.75 18.53
C GLU A 70 7.70 -15.89 18.11
N VAL A 71 7.97 -15.90 16.80
CA VAL A 71 9.34 -15.94 16.29
C VAL A 71 10.07 -14.61 16.50
N VAL A 72 9.38 -13.47 16.36
CA VAL A 72 9.93 -12.15 16.71
C VAL A 72 10.25 -12.08 18.21
N LYS A 73 9.34 -12.53 19.09
CA LYS A 73 9.54 -12.56 20.55
C LYS A 73 10.85 -13.26 20.93
N ARG A 74 11.15 -14.41 20.29
CA ARG A 74 12.40 -15.15 20.51
C ARG A 74 13.64 -14.30 20.19
N GLY A 75 13.62 -13.58 19.07
CA GLY A 75 14.70 -12.66 18.71
C GLY A 75 14.87 -11.52 19.70
N VAL A 76 13.77 -10.94 20.19
CA VAL A 76 13.81 -9.86 21.19
C VAL A 76 14.40 -10.36 22.51
N PHE A 77 13.93 -11.51 23.02
CA PHE A 77 14.48 -12.11 24.24
C PHE A 77 15.97 -12.40 24.11
N GLU A 78 16.41 -12.94 22.96
CA GLU A 78 17.81 -13.25 22.72
C GLU A 78 18.71 -12.01 22.71
N ALA A 79 18.21 -10.87 22.21
CA ALA A 79 18.94 -9.60 22.23
C ALA A 79 18.86 -8.85 23.59
N GLY A 80 18.18 -9.45 24.59
CA GLY A 80 18.02 -8.90 25.93
C GLY A 80 16.94 -7.83 26.05
N GLY A 81 15.94 -7.83 25.15
CA GLY A 81 14.75 -6.97 25.26
C GLY A 81 13.58 -7.65 25.98
N PHE A 82 12.51 -6.89 26.20
CA PHE A 82 11.24 -7.37 26.73
C PHE A 82 10.14 -7.24 25.66
N PRO A 83 9.73 -8.32 24.98
CA PRO A 83 8.72 -8.25 23.94
C PRO A 83 7.29 -8.28 24.51
N LEU A 84 6.45 -7.37 24.04
CA LEU A 84 5.03 -7.29 24.33
C LEU A 84 4.24 -7.19 23.03
N GLU A 85 3.40 -8.17 22.76
CA GLU A 85 2.52 -8.15 21.58
C GLU A 85 1.25 -7.35 21.87
N PHE A 86 0.82 -6.54 20.91
CA PHE A 86 -0.46 -5.85 20.97
C PHE A 86 -1.14 -5.90 19.59
N PRO A 87 -2.46 -6.15 19.54
CA PRO A 87 -3.21 -6.13 18.30
C PRO A 87 -3.59 -4.68 17.92
N VAL A 88 -3.79 -4.46 16.63
CA VAL A 88 -4.48 -3.28 16.08
C VAL A 88 -5.51 -3.74 15.06
N MET A 89 -6.42 -2.85 14.64
CA MET A 89 -7.41 -3.16 13.62
C MET A 89 -6.76 -3.78 12.37
N SER A 90 -7.11 -5.03 12.07
CA SER A 90 -6.60 -5.75 10.92
C SER A 90 -7.47 -5.50 9.69
N LEU A 91 -6.86 -4.98 8.63
CA LEU A 91 -7.56 -4.54 7.42
C LEU A 91 -7.47 -5.59 6.30
N GLY A 92 -8.42 -6.54 6.28
CA GLY A 92 -8.61 -7.47 5.16
C GLY A 92 -9.35 -6.86 3.97
N GLU A 93 -8.62 -6.55 2.90
CA GLU A 93 -9.17 -5.91 1.67
C GLU A 93 -10.35 -6.68 1.07
N THR A 94 -10.32 -8.01 1.13
CA THR A 94 -11.30 -8.88 0.47
C THR A 94 -12.65 -8.96 1.18
N LEU A 95 -12.71 -8.65 2.49
CA LEU A 95 -13.92 -8.85 3.31
C LEU A 95 -14.49 -7.54 3.87
N LEU A 96 -13.66 -6.50 4.05
CA LEU A 96 -14.11 -5.21 4.60
C LEU A 96 -14.92 -4.40 3.58
N LYS A 97 -16.15 -4.05 3.97
CA LYS A 97 -17.07 -3.17 3.21
C LYS A 97 -17.26 -1.82 3.92
N PRO A 98 -17.46 -0.71 3.18
CA PRO A 98 -17.53 -0.61 1.72
C PRO A 98 -16.16 -0.78 1.02
N THR A 99 -15.06 -0.50 1.71
CA THR A 99 -13.67 -0.78 1.26
C THR A 99 -12.73 -0.67 2.46
N ALA A 100 -11.63 -1.44 2.48
CA ALA A 100 -10.64 -1.34 3.56
C ALA A 100 -9.90 0.02 3.57
N MET A 101 -9.85 0.74 2.46
CA MET A 101 -9.23 2.08 2.39
C MET A 101 -9.93 3.09 3.32
N LEU A 102 -11.24 2.98 3.49
CA LEU A 102 -12.01 3.79 4.44
C LEU A 102 -11.41 3.69 5.86
N PHE A 103 -10.96 2.49 6.24
CA PHE A 103 -10.51 2.17 7.59
C PHE A 103 -8.98 2.27 7.78
N ARG A 104 -8.22 2.58 6.72
CA ARG A 104 -6.76 2.79 6.82
C ARG A 104 -6.41 3.82 7.89
N ASN A 105 -7.11 4.96 7.87
CA ASN A 105 -6.83 6.06 8.80
C ASN A 105 -7.26 5.70 10.24
N LEU A 106 -8.35 4.94 10.40
CA LEU A 106 -8.76 4.39 11.70
C LEU A 106 -7.68 3.47 12.29
N ALA A 107 -7.18 2.52 11.51
CA ALA A 107 -6.12 1.63 11.94
C ALA A 107 -4.81 2.41 12.23
N SER A 108 -4.55 3.51 11.52
CA SER A 108 -3.40 4.36 11.83
C SER A 108 -3.51 5.07 13.18
N MET A 109 -4.71 5.56 13.55
CA MET A 109 -4.95 6.16 14.86
C MET A 109 -4.80 5.12 15.97
N ASP A 110 -5.35 3.92 15.76
CA ASP A 110 -5.22 2.80 16.69
C ASP A 110 -3.75 2.43 16.92
N ALA A 111 -2.96 2.30 15.84
CA ALA A 111 -1.53 2.04 15.94
C ALA A 111 -0.77 3.18 16.63
N GLU A 112 -1.03 4.44 16.26
CA GLU A 112 -0.39 5.62 16.85
C GLU A 112 -0.59 5.68 18.37
N GLU A 113 -1.85 5.63 18.82
CA GLU A 113 -2.18 5.75 20.23
C GLU A 113 -1.81 4.50 21.03
N SER A 114 -1.86 3.31 20.42
CA SER A 114 -1.35 2.07 21.05
C SER A 114 0.16 2.13 21.28
N ILE A 115 0.93 2.66 20.33
CA ILE A 115 2.39 2.81 20.49
C ILE A 115 2.69 3.91 21.51
N ARG A 116 2.04 5.08 21.39
CA ARG A 116 2.33 6.26 22.20
C ARG A 116 1.86 6.11 23.65
N GLY A 117 0.68 5.54 23.88
CA GLY A 117 0.08 5.41 25.21
C GLY A 117 0.66 4.30 26.09
N ASN A 118 1.40 3.35 25.53
CA ASN A 118 1.97 2.20 26.24
C ASN A 118 3.49 2.36 26.46
N PRO A 119 4.11 1.66 27.43
CA PRO A 119 5.55 1.76 27.75
C PRO A 119 6.44 1.02 26.74
N ILE A 120 6.35 1.39 25.47
CA ILE A 120 7.09 0.80 24.34
C ILE A 120 8.26 1.70 23.95
N ASP A 121 9.46 1.13 23.79
CA ASP A 121 10.67 1.86 23.38
C ASP A 121 11.02 1.67 21.90
N GLY A 122 10.58 0.58 21.29
CA GLY A 122 10.71 0.31 19.86
C GLY A 122 9.64 -0.66 19.38
N VAL A 123 9.38 -0.67 18.07
CA VAL A 123 8.21 -1.37 17.50
C VAL A 123 8.60 -2.30 16.37
N VAL A 124 8.04 -3.51 16.37
CA VAL A 124 7.99 -4.38 15.19
C VAL A 124 6.60 -4.31 14.60
N LEU A 125 6.48 -3.91 13.34
CA LEU A 125 5.21 -3.89 12.60
C LEU A 125 5.06 -5.20 11.83
N LEU A 126 4.12 -6.05 12.24
CA LEU A 126 3.75 -7.24 11.49
C LEU A 126 2.61 -6.88 10.52
N THR A 127 2.93 -6.84 9.23
CA THR A 127 2.03 -6.38 8.18
C THR A 127 1.84 -7.45 7.11
N GLY A 128 0.88 -7.26 6.19
CA GLY A 128 0.70 -8.18 5.06
C GLY A 128 -0.34 -7.66 4.07
N CYS A 129 -1.62 -7.83 4.38
CA CYS A 129 -2.73 -7.37 3.55
C CYS A 129 -2.62 -5.88 3.21
N ASP A 130 -3.09 -5.49 2.03
CA ASP A 130 -2.93 -4.19 1.37
C ASP A 130 -2.75 -2.97 2.29
N LYS A 131 -3.76 -2.69 3.14
CA LYS A 131 -3.81 -1.46 3.94
C LYS A 131 -3.13 -1.59 5.30
N THR A 132 -2.73 -2.78 5.72
CA THR A 132 -2.06 -3.00 7.01
C THR A 132 -0.68 -2.34 7.05
N THR A 133 0.12 -2.52 6.00
CA THR A 133 1.45 -1.88 5.89
C THR A 133 1.39 -0.36 6.00
N PRO A 134 0.63 0.37 5.17
CA PRO A 134 0.58 1.83 5.28
C PRO A 134 -0.08 2.30 6.59
N SER A 135 -1.16 1.67 7.05
CA SER A 135 -1.85 2.14 8.28
C SER A 135 -0.95 2.06 9.52
N THR A 136 -0.27 0.94 9.76
CA THR A 136 0.59 0.80 10.93
C THR A 136 1.86 1.64 10.80
N LEU A 137 2.39 1.81 9.58
CA LEU A 137 3.56 2.66 9.36
C LEU A 137 3.22 4.15 9.53
N MET A 138 2.04 4.60 9.09
CA MET A 138 1.54 5.96 9.35
C MET A 138 1.45 6.22 10.87
N GLY A 139 0.87 5.28 11.62
CA GLY A 139 0.78 5.42 13.08
C GLY A 139 2.16 5.46 13.75
N ALA A 140 3.06 4.53 13.39
CA ALA A 140 4.42 4.51 13.94
C ALA A 140 5.24 5.75 13.57
N ALA A 141 5.11 6.25 12.33
CA ALA A 141 5.78 7.46 11.86
C ALA A 141 5.36 8.70 12.65
N SER A 142 4.09 8.76 13.08
CA SER A 142 3.56 9.86 13.87
C SER A 142 4.14 9.89 15.30
N VAL A 143 4.59 8.75 15.83
CA VAL A 143 5.25 8.63 17.14
C VAL A 143 6.77 8.80 17.05
N ASP A 144 7.37 8.34 15.95
CA ASP A 144 8.82 8.39 15.68
C ASP A 144 9.70 7.64 16.71
N LEU A 145 9.31 6.39 17.01
CA LEU A 145 10.17 5.44 17.72
C LEU A 145 10.99 4.59 16.75
N PRO A 146 12.11 3.99 17.19
CA PRO A 146 12.78 2.92 16.45
C PRO A 146 11.77 1.85 16.02
N THR A 147 11.66 1.62 14.72
CA THR A 147 10.61 0.77 14.14
C THR A 147 11.15 -0.06 12.98
N ILE A 148 10.84 -1.35 12.96
CA ILE A 148 11.16 -2.27 11.86
C ILE A 148 9.88 -2.95 11.35
N VAL A 149 9.78 -3.16 10.04
CA VAL A 149 8.65 -3.83 9.40
C VAL A 149 9.01 -5.28 9.06
N VAL A 150 8.14 -6.22 9.41
CA VAL A 150 8.21 -7.62 8.97
C VAL A 150 6.99 -7.92 8.10
N PRO A 151 7.13 -7.87 6.76
CA PRO A 151 6.03 -8.20 5.88
C PRO A 151 5.75 -9.71 5.95
N GLY A 152 4.47 -10.07 6.04
CA GLY A 152 4.00 -11.46 6.17
C GLY A 152 4.42 -12.34 5.01
N GLY A 153 4.48 -11.80 3.80
CA GLY A 153 4.89 -12.48 2.58
C GLY A 153 3.73 -12.95 1.70
N PRO A 154 3.98 -13.14 0.39
CA PRO A 154 2.97 -13.58 -0.57
C PRO A 154 2.60 -15.04 -0.34
N MET A 155 1.40 -15.40 -0.81
CA MET A 155 1.02 -16.80 -1.03
C MET A 155 1.96 -17.47 -2.03
N LEU A 156 1.95 -18.79 -2.02
CA LEU A 156 2.49 -19.61 -3.10
C LEU A 156 1.66 -19.41 -4.39
N ASN A 157 2.25 -19.77 -5.53
CA ASN A 157 1.60 -19.74 -6.83
C ASN A 157 0.34 -20.62 -6.83
N GLY A 158 -0.76 -20.08 -7.34
CA GLY A 158 -1.99 -20.83 -7.56
C GLY A 158 -1.84 -21.73 -8.78
N LYS A 159 -2.47 -22.91 -8.76
CA LYS A 159 -2.33 -23.92 -9.83
C LYS A 159 -3.68 -24.47 -10.26
N PHE A 160 -4.10 -24.19 -11.49
CA PHE A 160 -5.35 -24.70 -12.06
C PHE A 160 -5.10 -25.35 -13.41
N ARG A 161 -5.47 -26.63 -13.55
CA ARG A 161 -5.26 -27.44 -14.78
C ARG A 161 -3.79 -27.42 -15.28
N GLY A 162 -2.84 -27.43 -14.35
CA GLY A 162 -1.40 -27.39 -14.65
C GLY A 162 -0.85 -26.00 -14.99
N MET A 163 -1.67 -24.95 -14.99
CA MET A 163 -1.26 -23.57 -15.26
C MET A 163 -1.12 -22.76 -13.97
N ASP A 164 -0.19 -21.82 -13.97
CA ASP A 164 -0.11 -20.79 -12.93
C ASP A 164 -1.28 -19.81 -13.04
N ILE A 165 -1.95 -19.57 -11.91
CA ILE A 165 -3.01 -18.58 -11.78
C ILE A 165 -2.65 -17.61 -10.66
N GLY A 166 -2.79 -16.32 -10.93
CA GLY A 166 -2.45 -15.23 -10.02
C GLY A 166 -3.66 -14.63 -9.31
N SER A 167 -3.55 -14.42 -8.00
CA SER A 167 -4.59 -13.75 -7.19
C SER A 167 -4.96 -12.38 -7.77
N GLY A 168 -6.25 -12.10 -7.82
CA GLY A 168 -6.79 -10.86 -8.39
C GLY A 168 -6.82 -10.91 -9.92
N THR A 169 -5.66 -11.00 -10.59
CA THR A 169 -5.57 -10.96 -12.06
C THR A 169 -6.42 -12.04 -12.74
N HIS A 170 -6.37 -13.29 -12.27
CA HIS A 170 -7.18 -14.37 -12.86
C HIS A 170 -8.64 -14.36 -12.40
N VAL A 171 -9.00 -13.63 -11.33
CA VAL A 171 -10.41 -13.46 -10.94
C VAL A 171 -11.17 -12.72 -12.05
N TRP A 172 -10.57 -11.65 -12.57
CA TRP A 172 -11.15 -10.87 -13.68
C TRP A 172 -11.26 -11.71 -14.95
N LYS A 173 -10.18 -12.40 -15.32
CA LYS A 173 -10.13 -13.25 -16.50
C LYS A 173 -11.15 -14.40 -16.45
N PHE A 174 -11.24 -15.11 -15.33
CA PHE A 174 -12.17 -16.23 -15.19
C PHE A 174 -13.63 -15.79 -15.10
N ASP A 175 -13.93 -14.62 -14.53
CA ASP A 175 -15.29 -14.06 -14.58
C ASP A 175 -15.70 -13.72 -16.01
N GLU A 176 -14.81 -13.15 -16.82
CA GLU A 176 -15.07 -12.91 -18.25
C GLU A 176 -15.26 -14.21 -19.04
N GLU A 177 -14.38 -15.21 -18.84
CA GLU A 177 -14.49 -16.52 -19.50
C GLU A 177 -15.79 -17.23 -19.11
N ARG A 178 -16.19 -17.15 -17.83
CA ARG A 178 -17.47 -17.68 -17.34
C ARG A 178 -18.66 -16.99 -18.01
N LYS A 179 -18.66 -15.65 -18.10
CA LYS A 179 -19.72 -14.88 -18.78
C LYS A 179 -19.84 -15.18 -20.27
N LYS A 180 -18.73 -15.54 -20.93
CA LYS A 180 -18.67 -15.99 -22.33
C LYS A 180 -19.04 -17.47 -22.52
N GLY A 181 -19.31 -18.21 -21.44
CA GLY A 181 -19.59 -19.65 -21.49
C GLY A 181 -18.36 -20.52 -21.79
N GLN A 182 -17.15 -19.97 -21.65
CA GLN A 182 -15.87 -20.65 -21.92
C GLN A 182 -15.34 -21.40 -20.68
N LEU A 183 -15.85 -21.06 -19.49
CA LEU A 183 -15.55 -21.72 -18.22
C LEU A 183 -16.86 -22.14 -17.54
N SER A 184 -16.98 -23.42 -17.18
CA SER A 184 -18.18 -23.93 -16.51
C SER A 184 -18.28 -23.42 -15.06
N ASP A 185 -19.48 -23.35 -14.49
CA ASP A 185 -19.65 -22.97 -13.07
C ASP A 185 -18.90 -23.90 -12.13
N ALA A 186 -18.87 -25.21 -12.44
CA ALA A 186 -18.11 -26.19 -11.66
C ALA A 186 -16.60 -25.96 -11.73
N ASP A 187 -16.08 -25.65 -12.92
CA ASP A 187 -14.66 -25.31 -13.09
C ASP A 187 -14.28 -24.00 -12.42
N TYR A 188 -15.18 -23.01 -12.45
CA TYR A 188 -14.99 -21.72 -11.78
C TYR A 188 -14.86 -21.91 -10.27
N LEU A 189 -15.76 -22.70 -9.65
CA LEU A 189 -15.69 -23.04 -8.23
C LEU A 189 -14.44 -23.87 -7.89
N TYR A 190 -14.01 -24.77 -8.78
CA TYR A 190 -12.77 -25.51 -8.56
C TYR A 190 -11.53 -24.60 -8.66
N ALA A 191 -11.51 -23.66 -9.60
CA ALA A 191 -10.45 -22.67 -9.74
C ALA A 191 -10.31 -21.77 -8.49
N GLU A 192 -11.41 -21.46 -7.80
CA GLU A 192 -11.40 -20.74 -6.52
C GLU A 192 -10.53 -21.46 -5.48
N SER A 193 -10.73 -22.77 -5.32
CA SER A 193 -9.94 -23.61 -4.39
C SER A 193 -8.46 -23.72 -4.78
N CYS A 194 -8.15 -23.53 -6.07
CA CYS A 194 -6.79 -23.55 -6.60
C CYS A 194 -6.04 -22.21 -6.46
N MET A 195 -6.77 -21.10 -6.28
CA MET A 195 -6.24 -19.74 -6.32
C MET A 195 -5.43 -19.41 -5.05
N SER A 196 -6.06 -19.52 -3.89
CA SER A 196 -5.51 -19.08 -2.60
C SER A 196 -5.17 -20.28 -1.71
N ARG A 197 -4.09 -20.96 -2.08
CA ARG A 197 -3.72 -22.32 -1.60
C ARG A 197 -2.62 -22.37 -0.53
N SER A 198 -2.28 -21.24 0.09
CA SER A 198 -1.36 -21.15 1.23
C SER A 198 -1.66 -19.90 2.07
N ALA A 199 -1.07 -19.80 3.26
CA ALA A 199 -1.02 -18.52 3.97
C ALA A 199 -0.24 -17.46 3.17
N GLY A 200 -0.59 -16.19 3.34
CA GLY A 200 0.06 -15.05 2.72
C GLY A 200 -0.89 -14.10 1.99
N HIS A 201 -0.37 -12.95 1.55
CA HIS A 201 -1.12 -11.99 0.73
C HIS A 201 -1.11 -12.34 -0.77
N CYS A 202 -1.75 -11.53 -1.60
CA CYS A 202 -1.76 -11.69 -3.06
C CYS A 202 -0.35 -11.95 -3.62
N MET A 203 -0.21 -12.94 -4.50
CA MET A 203 1.07 -13.41 -5.09
C MET A 203 1.37 -12.83 -6.47
N THR A 204 0.64 -11.80 -6.86
CA THR A 204 0.92 -10.91 -8.00
C THR A 204 1.62 -9.64 -7.51
N MET A 205 2.03 -8.74 -8.41
CA MET A 205 2.47 -7.39 -8.05
C MET A 205 1.27 -6.47 -7.73
N GLY A 206 0.38 -6.95 -6.87
CA GLY A 206 -0.74 -6.19 -6.31
C GLY A 206 -0.28 -5.20 -5.24
N THR A 207 -1.24 -4.57 -4.56
CA THR A 207 -0.92 -3.55 -3.53
C THR A 207 -0.10 -4.14 -2.38
N ALA A 208 -0.44 -5.31 -1.84
CA ALA A 208 0.34 -5.93 -0.76
C ALA A 208 1.83 -6.13 -1.12
N SER A 209 2.13 -6.74 -2.27
CA SER A 209 3.51 -6.93 -2.75
C SER A 209 4.20 -5.60 -3.06
N THR A 210 3.46 -4.63 -3.61
CA THR A 210 3.97 -3.27 -3.84
C THR A 210 4.35 -2.60 -2.53
N MET A 211 3.50 -2.69 -1.50
CA MET A 211 3.76 -2.11 -0.18
C MET A 211 4.92 -2.82 0.52
N ALA A 212 5.07 -4.13 0.34
CA ALA A 212 6.23 -4.88 0.83
C ALA A 212 7.54 -4.41 0.17
N CYS A 213 7.53 -4.19 -1.15
CA CYS A 213 8.68 -3.61 -1.86
C CYS A 213 8.94 -2.17 -1.41
N MET A 214 7.89 -1.36 -1.27
CA MET A 214 7.98 0.03 -0.79
C MET A 214 8.67 0.11 0.58
N VAL A 215 8.27 -0.70 1.56
CA VAL A 215 8.91 -0.63 2.89
C VAL A 215 10.36 -1.10 2.86
N GLU A 216 10.72 -2.06 2.01
CA GLU A 216 12.12 -2.45 1.84
C GLU A 216 12.93 -1.37 1.14
N SER A 217 12.40 -0.71 0.10
CA SER A 217 13.03 0.42 -0.59
C SER A 217 13.12 1.69 0.24
N LEU A 218 12.23 1.87 1.21
CA LEU A 218 12.34 2.90 2.24
C LEU A 218 13.41 2.56 3.29
N GLY A 219 13.96 1.34 3.26
CA GLY A 219 14.96 0.87 4.23
C GLY A 219 14.38 0.37 5.54
N LEU A 220 13.08 0.04 5.62
CA LEU A 220 12.37 -0.34 6.85
C LEU A 220 12.32 -1.84 7.15
N THR A 221 12.90 -2.67 6.31
CA THR A 221 12.99 -4.12 6.51
C THR A 221 14.45 -4.57 6.52
N LEU A 222 14.72 -5.78 7.01
CA LEU A 222 16.00 -6.43 6.69
C LEU A 222 16.05 -6.77 5.18
N PRO A 223 17.23 -6.71 4.53
CA PRO A 223 17.33 -6.89 3.09
C PRO A 223 16.77 -8.23 2.58
N GLY A 224 15.99 -8.18 1.50
CA GLY A 224 15.33 -9.30 0.85
C GLY A 224 13.97 -9.67 1.42
N ALA A 225 13.43 -8.92 2.39
CA ALA A 225 12.19 -9.24 3.09
C ALA A 225 10.93 -9.30 2.21
N ALA A 226 10.83 -8.43 1.21
CA ALA A 226 9.61 -8.16 0.45
C ALA A 226 9.11 -9.38 -0.32
N ALA A 227 10.03 -10.16 -0.90
CA ALA A 227 9.68 -11.24 -1.81
C ALA A 227 9.51 -12.61 -1.12
N ILE A 228 10.05 -12.81 0.09
CA ILE A 228 10.03 -14.13 0.77
C ILE A 228 8.58 -14.60 0.97
N PRO A 229 8.17 -15.75 0.38
CA PRO A 229 6.83 -16.31 0.56
C PRO A 229 6.48 -16.51 2.04
N ALA A 230 5.21 -16.34 2.40
CA ALA A 230 4.74 -16.42 3.78
C ALA A 230 5.05 -17.77 4.45
N VAL A 231 5.01 -18.85 3.68
CA VAL A 231 5.24 -20.22 4.16
C VAL A 231 6.69 -20.69 4.02
N ASP A 232 7.59 -19.84 3.53
CA ASP A 232 9.02 -20.16 3.46
C ASP A 232 9.67 -20.13 4.85
N SER A 233 10.53 -21.10 5.16
CA SER A 233 11.26 -21.14 6.44
C SER A 233 12.08 -19.88 6.70
N ARG A 234 12.61 -19.25 5.63
CA ARG A 234 13.39 -18.01 5.69
C ARG A 234 12.55 -16.82 6.14
N LYS A 235 11.22 -16.88 6.04
CA LYS A 235 10.33 -15.86 6.63
C LYS A 235 10.43 -15.85 8.16
N LYS A 236 10.48 -17.04 8.78
CA LYS A 236 10.70 -17.17 10.23
C LYS A 236 12.12 -16.72 10.62
N VAL A 237 13.12 -17.05 9.82
CA VAL A 237 14.50 -16.56 10.04
C VAL A 237 14.54 -15.03 10.02
N LEU A 238 13.94 -14.40 9.01
CA LEU A 238 13.82 -12.94 8.89
C LEU A 238 13.13 -12.33 10.12
N ALA A 239 12.01 -12.91 10.57
CA ALA A 239 11.27 -12.44 11.74
C ALA A 239 12.11 -12.51 13.02
N HIS A 240 12.83 -13.61 13.23
CA HIS A 240 13.73 -13.79 14.38
C HIS A 240 14.84 -12.74 14.38
N LEU A 241 15.50 -12.55 13.22
CA LEU A 241 16.55 -11.54 13.07
C LEU A 241 16.01 -10.12 13.26
N SER A 242 14.79 -9.85 12.82
CA SER A 242 14.14 -8.55 13.03
C SER A 242 13.86 -8.30 14.51
N GLY A 243 13.48 -9.34 15.27
CA GLY A 243 13.33 -9.27 16.73
C GLY A 243 14.65 -8.98 17.45
N ARG A 244 15.78 -9.52 16.98
CA ARG A 244 17.10 -9.13 17.51
C ARG A 244 17.42 -7.67 17.14
N ARG A 245 17.22 -7.32 15.87
CA ARG A 245 17.63 -6.03 15.33
C ARG A 245 16.88 -4.85 15.97
N ILE A 246 15.58 -4.98 16.23
CA ILE A 246 14.81 -3.88 16.84
C ILE A 246 15.33 -3.49 18.23
N VAL A 247 15.85 -4.45 19.02
CA VAL A 247 16.46 -4.17 20.33
C VAL A 247 17.74 -3.36 20.17
N GLU A 248 18.54 -3.65 19.14
CA GLU A 248 19.73 -2.86 18.80
C GLU A 248 19.36 -1.46 18.34
N MET A 249 18.35 -1.32 17.48
CA MET A 249 17.85 -0.03 17.01
C MET A 249 17.40 0.87 18.16
N VAL A 250 16.78 0.32 19.20
CA VAL A 250 16.44 1.09 20.42
C VAL A 250 17.69 1.61 21.12
N LYS A 251 18.73 0.78 21.25
CA LYS A 251 20.02 1.18 21.86
C LYS A 251 20.75 2.25 21.04
N GLU A 252 20.61 2.19 19.71
CA GLU A 252 21.18 3.16 18.76
C GLU A 252 20.34 4.43 18.60
N ASP A 253 19.13 4.48 19.18
CA ASP A 253 18.12 5.51 18.90
C ASP A 253 17.87 5.67 17.38
N LEU A 254 17.87 4.55 16.64
CA LEU A 254 17.66 4.52 15.19
C LEU A 254 16.16 4.62 14.87
N LYS A 255 15.66 5.85 14.93
CA LYS A 255 14.26 6.21 14.71
C LYS A 255 13.84 6.18 13.24
N LEU A 256 12.53 6.15 13.00
CA LEU A 256 11.95 6.25 11.65
C LEU A 256 12.41 7.50 10.91
N SER A 257 12.41 8.66 11.56
CA SER A 257 12.83 9.95 10.97
C SER A 257 14.29 9.97 10.47
N LYS A 258 15.16 9.10 10.99
CA LYS A 258 16.54 8.94 10.52
C LYS A 258 16.63 8.13 9.21
N ILE A 259 15.61 7.33 8.91
CA ILE A 259 15.55 6.42 7.75
C ILE A 259 14.64 7.00 6.66
N LEU A 260 13.43 7.42 7.06
CA LEU A 260 12.39 8.01 6.21
C LEU A 260 12.73 9.47 5.82
N THR A 261 13.80 9.60 5.04
CA THR A 261 14.25 10.87 4.46
C THR A 261 13.72 11.03 3.04
N GLN A 262 13.77 12.26 2.49
CA GLN A 262 13.44 12.53 1.09
C GLN A 262 14.04 11.48 0.13
N ARG A 263 15.32 11.16 0.31
CA ARG A 263 16.06 10.18 -0.51
C ARG A 263 15.42 8.79 -0.48
N ALA A 264 14.96 8.33 0.68
CA ALA A 264 14.27 7.04 0.82
C ALA A 264 12.93 7.03 0.08
N PHE A 265 12.16 8.13 0.16
CA PHE A 265 10.91 8.28 -0.58
C PHE A 265 11.13 8.30 -2.10
N GLU A 266 12.16 9.01 -2.58
CA GLU A 266 12.52 9.03 -3.99
C GLU A 266 12.96 7.65 -4.50
N ASN A 267 13.72 6.90 -3.70
CA ASN A 267 14.07 5.52 -4.01
C ASN A 267 12.82 4.64 -4.13
N ALA A 268 11.88 4.74 -3.18
CA ALA A 268 10.64 3.96 -3.22
C ALA A 268 9.79 4.23 -4.48
N ILE A 269 9.76 5.48 -4.97
CA ILE A 269 9.08 5.85 -6.22
C ILE A 269 9.73 5.18 -7.43
N LYS A 270 11.06 5.28 -7.54
CA LYS A 270 11.81 4.70 -8.66
C LYS A 270 11.68 3.18 -8.67
N VAL A 271 11.80 2.54 -7.50
CA VAL A 271 11.64 1.09 -7.38
C VAL A 271 10.21 0.67 -7.74
N ASN A 272 9.19 1.43 -7.35
CA ASN A 272 7.80 1.12 -7.72
C ASN A 272 7.61 1.04 -9.25
N ALA A 273 8.22 1.97 -9.99
CA ALA A 273 8.19 1.93 -11.45
C ALA A 273 8.88 0.67 -12.00
N ALA A 274 10.06 0.33 -11.47
CA ALA A 274 10.82 -0.84 -11.93
C ALA A 274 10.17 -2.19 -11.66
N VAL A 275 9.39 -2.28 -10.58
CA VAL A 275 8.62 -3.49 -10.27
C VAL A 275 7.23 -3.51 -10.91
N GLY A 276 6.79 -2.42 -11.55
CA GLY A 276 5.45 -2.30 -12.11
C GLY A 276 4.35 -2.27 -11.06
N GLY A 277 4.63 -1.62 -9.93
CA GLY A 277 3.79 -1.64 -8.73
C GLY A 277 2.46 -0.91 -8.86
N SER A 278 1.62 -1.12 -7.85
CA SER A 278 0.25 -0.61 -7.74
C SER A 278 0.19 0.93 -7.71
N THR A 279 -0.84 1.50 -8.36
CA THR A 279 -1.14 2.94 -8.28
C THR A 279 -1.50 3.40 -6.86
N ASN A 280 -2.00 2.48 -6.02
CA ASN A 280 -2.26 2.75 -4.60
C ASN A 280 -1.00 3.19 -3.83
N LEU A 281 0.20 2.89 -4.32
CA LEU A 281 1.44 3.38 -3.71
C LEU A 281 1.47 4.90 -3.60
N ILE A 282 0.94 5.63 -4.59
CA ILE A 282 0.94 7.10 -4.57
C ILE A 282 0.20 7.61 -3.34
N ILE A 283 -0.99 7.08 -3.08
CA ILE A 283 -1.82 7.46 -1.94
C ILE A 283 -1.14 7.09 -0.62
N HIS A 284 -0.55 5.90 -0.54
CA HIS A 284 0.07 5.39 0.68
C HIS A 284 1.37 6.11 1.03
N LEU A 285 2.26 6.27 0.04
CA LEU A 285 3.55 6.91 0.23
C LEU A 285 3.39 8.39 0.57
N THR A 286 2.44 9.09 -0.07
CA THR A 286 2.10 10.49 0.26
C THR A 286 1.57 10.63 1.68
N ALA A 287 0.71 9.72 2.15
CA ALA A 287 0.21 9.75 3.52
C ALA A 287 1.33 9.52 4.55
N ILE A 288 2.23 8.56 4.31
CA ILE A 288 3.37 8.28 5.20
C ILE A 288 4.32 9.49 5.23
N ALA A 289 4.62 10.10 4.08
CA ALA A 289 5.42 11.32 4.00
C ALA A 289 4.81 12.45 4.82
N GLY A 290 3.48 12.62 4.74
CA GLY A 290 2.72 13.59 5.52
C GLY A 290 2.75 13.38 7.04
N ARG A 291 2.93 12.14 7.53
CA ARG A 291 3.09 11.85 8.97
C ARG A 291 4.49 12.18 9.48
N ILE A 292 5.52 11.81 8.71
CA ILE A 292 6.91 12.02 9.12
C ILE A 292 7.44 13.43 8.77
N GLY A 293 6.65 14.23 8.03
CA GLY A 293 6.99 15.61 7.67
C GLY A 293 7.91 15.74 6.45
N VAL A 294 7.97 14.72 5.59
CA VAL A 294 8.70 14.79 4.32
C VAL A 294 7.81 15.42 3.25
N PRO A 295 8.25 16.48 2.56
CA PRO A 295 7.51 17.05 1.44
C PRO A 295 7.45 16.05 0.29
N LEU A 296 6.24 15.65 -0.11
CA LEU A 296 6.04 14.78 -1.26
C LEU A 296 4.75 15.19 -1.96
N GLU A 297 4.86 15.55 -3.24
CA GLU A 297 3.74 15.98 -4.06
C GLU A 297 3.46 14.97 -5.16
N LEU A 298 2.22 14.97 -5.69
CA LEU A 298 1.85 14.09 -6.79
C LEU A 298 2.81 14.23 -7.99
N ALA A 299 3.30 15.44 -8.28
CA ALA A 299 4.21 15.70 -9.39
C ALA A 299 5.58 14.98 -9.24
N ASP A 300 6.00 14.63 -8.02
CA ASP A 300 7.26 13.92 -7.80
C ASP A 300 7.22 12.50 -8.35
N PHE A 301 6.04 11.85 -8.34
CA PHE A 301 5.88 10.50 -8.87
C PHE A 301 6.13 10.43 -10.38
N ASP A 302 5.67 11.44 -11.12
CA ASP A 302 5.95 11.55 -12.56
C ASP A 302 7.41 11.91 -12.80
N ARG A 303 7.89 12.99 -12.16
CA ARG A 303 9.25 13.51 -12.30
C ARG A 303 10.33 12.45 -12.02
N LEU A 304 10.13 11.61 -11.01
CA LEU A 304 11.10 10.61 -10.57
C LEU A 304 10.85 9.23 -11.18
N GLY A 305 9.59 8.86 -11.40
CA GLY A 305 9.21 7.49 -11.73
C GLY A 305 8.96 7.24 -13.21
N SER A 306 8.44 8.21 -13.97
CA SER A 306 7.89 7.93 -15.32
C SER A 306 8.94 7.43 -16.32
N GLY A 307 10.19 7.87 -16.14
CA GLY A 307 11.32 7.46 -16.99
C GLY A 307 11.99 6.15 -16.58
N ILE A 308 11.59 5.53 -15.47
CA ILE A 308 12.19 4.29 -14.99
C ILE A 308 11.59 3.08 -15.75
N PRO A 309 12.44 2.16 -16.25
CA PRO A 309 11.98 1.00 -17.00
C PRO A 309 11.35 -0.07 -16.11
N LEU A 310 10.45 -0.88 -16.67
CA LEU A 310 9.94 -2.11 -16.05
C LEU A 310 10.99 -3.21 -16.16
N LEU A 311 11.45 -3.71 -15.02
CA LEU A 311 12.41 -4.82 -14.94
C LEU A 311 11.74 -6.14 -14.54
N LEU A 312 10.67 -6.06 -13.74
CA LEU A 312 10.07 -7.24 -13.13
C LEU A 312 8.91 -7.80 -13.96
N ASN A 313 9.04 -9.06 -14.39
CA ASN A 313 8.08 -9.76 -15.23
C ASN A 313 6.98 -10.47 -14.41
N LEU A 314 6.26 -9.74 -13.56
CA LEU A 314 5.15 -10.30 -12.76
C LEU A 314 3.78 -9.82 -13.25
N MET A 315 2.77 -10.67 -13.09
CA MET A 315 1.38 -10.25 -13.25
C MET A 315 1.06 -9.05 -12.33
N PRO A 316 0.27 -8.06 -12.78
CA PRO A 316 -0.50 -8.05 -14.03
C PRO A 316 0.26 -7.53 -15.27
N SER A 317 1.44 -6.92 -15.11
CA SER A 317 2.18 -6.34 -16.24
C SER A 317 2.99 -7.38 -17.04
N GLY A 318 3.23 -8.55 -16.44
CA GLY A 318 4.04 -9.63 -16.99
C GLY A 318 3.44 -11.01 -16.76
N LYS A 319 4.30 -12.03 -16.74
CA LYS A 319 3.91 -13.45 -16.81
C LYS A 319 3.96 -14.19 -15.48
N PHE A 320 4.96 -13.93 -14.64
CA PHE A 320 5.28 -14.77 -13.48
C PHE A 320 4.56 -14.30 -12.20
N LEU A 321 4.82 -14.96 -11.06
CA LEU A 321 4.28 -14.64 -9.74
C LEU A 321 5.40 -14.43 -8.69
N MET A 322 5.02 -14.04 -7.48
CA MET A 322 5.97 -13.64 -6.44
C MET A 322 6.95 -14.74 -6.00
N GLU A 323 6.61 -16.03 -6.09
CA GLU A 323 7.59 -17.11 -5.84
C GLU A 323 8.76 -17.03 -6.82
N ASP A 324 8.46 -16.81 -8.11
CA ASP A 324 9.46 -16.69 -9.16
C ASP A 324 10.36 -15.47 -8.91
N PHE A 325 9.77 -14.33 -8.50
CA PHE A 325 10.53 -13.14 -8.15
C PHE A 325 11.51 -13.39 -7.01
N TYR A 326 11.05 -14.08 -5.96
CA TYR A 326 11.92 -14.42 -4.84
C TYR A 326 13.07 -15.33 -5.25
N TYR A 327 12.80 -16.40 -6.00
CA TYR A 327 13.83 -17.34 -6.44
C TYR A 327 14.78 -16.74 -7.49
N ALA A 328 14.34 -15.73 -8.25
CA ALA A 328 15.21 -14.97 -9.15
C ALA A 328 16.21 -14.05 -8.42
N GLY A 329 16.04 -13.84 -7.12
CA GLY A 329 16.91 -13.01 -6.27
C GLY A 329 16.17 -11.89 -5.52
N GLY A 330 14.91 -11.64 -5.86
CA GLY A 330 14.04 -10.68 -5.18
C GLY A 330 14.44 -9.21 -5.40
N LEU A 331 13.96 -8.35 -4.50
CA LEU A 331 14.15 -6.91 -4.59
C LEU A 331 15.62 -6.45 -4.57
N PRO A 332 16.56 -7.09 -3.85
CA PRO A 332 17.97 -6.71 -3.89
C PRO A 332 18.57 -6.65 -5.31
N VAL A 333 18.14 -7.55 -6.21
CA VAL A 333 18.56 -7.53 -7.62
C VAL A 333 18.04 -6.27 -8.32
N ILE A 334 16.76 -5.93 -8.15
CA ILE A 334 16.16 -4.71 -8.71
C ILE A 334 16.88 -3.46 -8.20
N LEU A 335 17.18 -3.38 -6.90
CA LEU A 335 17.92 -2.26 -6.32
C LEU A 335 19.32 -2.13 -6.94
N SER A 336 20.00 -3.25 -7.20
CA SER A 336 21.31 -3.27 -7.85
C SER A 336 21.25 -2.83 -9.31
N GLU A 337 20.26 -3.27 -10.08
CA GLU A 337 20.05 -2.84 -11.48
C GLU A 337 19.78 -1.33 -11.58
N LEU A 338 19.18 -0.74 -10.55
CA LEU A 338 18.87 0.70 -10.51
C LEU A 338 19.93 1.54 -9.77
N ARG A 339 21.11 0.97 -9.44
CA ARG A 339 22.11 1.63 -8.59
C ARG A 339 22.54 3.03 -9.05
N ASP A 340 22.50 3.31 -10.36
CA ASP A 340 22.93 4.58 -10.93
C ASP A 340 21.86 5.67 -10.81
N VAL A 341 20.61 5.29 -10.52
CA VAL A 341 19.48 6.21 -10.36
C VAL A 341 18.93 6.25 -8.94
N LEU A 342 19.30 5.29 -8.08
CA LEU A 342 18.95 5.26 -6.67
C LEU A 342 20.01 5.96 -5.80
N ASP A 343 19.57 6.57 -4.71
CA ASP A 343 20.49 7.01 -3.66
C ASP A 343 20.92 5.78 -2.84
N MET A 344 22.10 5.25 -3.19
CA MET A 344 22.66 4.05 -2.55
C MET A 344 23.22 4.32 -1.15
N ASP A 345 23.33 5.58 -0.72
CA ASP A 345 23.78 5.97 0.62
C ASP A 345 22.61 6.11 1.62
N ALA A 346 21.36 5.99 1.15
CA ALA A 346 20.19 6.00 2.03
C ALA A 346 20.27 4.87 3.08
N LEU A 347 20.11 5.27 4.34
CA LEU A 347 20.24 4.44 5.53
C LEU A 347 19.06 3.47 5.67
N THR A 348 19.30 2.28 6.22
CA THR A 348 18.26 1.28 6.48
C THR A 348 18.26 0.81 7.94
N VAL A 349 17.22 0.08 8.35
CA VAL A 349 17.00 -0.40 9.72
C VAL A 349 18.13 -1.26 10.27
N ASN A 350 18.94 -1.91 9.43
CA ASN A 350 20.08 -2.70 9.88
C ASN A 350 21.35 -1.86 10.15
N GLY A 351 21.26 -0.53 10.05
CA GLY A 351 22.37 0.40 10.26
C GLY A 351 23.29 0.56 9.04
N ARG A 352 22.99 -0.10 7.92
CA ARG A 352 23.76 -0.04 6.67
C ARG A 352 23.01 0.73 5.60
N THR A 353 23.73 1.19 4.59
CA THR A 353 23.14 1.82 3.41
C THR A 353 22.54 0.80 2.44
N HIS A 354 21.69 1.25 1.52
CA HIS A 354 21.23 0.37 0.43
C HIS A 354 22.39 -0.21 -0.39
N GLY A 355 23.44 0.59 -0.65
CA GLY A 355 24.64 0.18 -1.37
C GLY A 355 25.35 -0.99 -0.71
N GLU A 356 25.55 -0.91 0.61
CA GLU A 356 26.15 -2.01 1.39
C GLU A 356 25.26 -3.25 1.43
N ASN A 357 23.94 -3.07 1.44
CA ASN A 357 22.98 -4.16 1.55
C ASN A 357 22.83 -4.97 0.26
N VAL A 358 23.04 -4.37 -0.91
CA VAL A 358 22.96 -5.09 -2.20
C VAL A 358 24.26 -5.81 -2.57
N GLN A 359 25.40 -5.46 -1.95
CA GLN A 359 26.67 -6.13 -2.20
C GLN A 359 26.58 -7.64 -1.90
N GLY A 360 26.82 -8.46 -2.93
CA GLY A 360 26.72 -9.92 -2.84
C GLY A 360 25.29 -10.47 -2.83
N ARG A 361 24.29 -9.63 -3.10
CA ARG A 361 22.87 -9.98 -3.29
C ARG A 361 22.31 -9.48 -4.63
N ASP A 362 23.21 -9.08 -5.51
CA ASP A 362 22.98 -8.53 -6.84
C ASP A 362 22.88 -9.60 -7.93
N VAL A 363 23.15 -10.86 -7.60
CA VAL A 363 23.06 -11.97 -8.56
C VAL A 363 21.61 -12.27 -8.91
N CYS A 364 21.25 -12.02 -10.16
CA CYS A 364 19.99 -12.47 -10.74
C CYS A 364 20.09 -13.93 -11.18
N TYR A 365 19.27 -14.81 -10.60
CA TYR A 365 19.24 -16.24 -10.95
C TYR A 365 18.31 -16.59 -12.11
N ASN A 366 17.40 -15.68 -12.49
CA ASN A 366 16.50 -15.86 -13.63
C ASN A 366 16.16 -14.55 -14.33
N ARG A 367 16.78 -14.30 -15.49
CA ARG A 367 16.58 -13.08 -16.29
C ARG A 367 15.25 -13.01 -17.04
N GLU A 368 14.51 -14.11 -17.15
CA GLU A 368 13.13 -14.05 -17.67
C GLU A 368 12.17 -13.42 -16.65
N VAL A 369 12.51 -13.51 -15.36
CA VAL A 369 11.71 -12.94 -14.26
C VAL A 369 12.17 -11.52 -13.93
N ILE A 370 13.48 -11.29 -13.85
CA ILE A 370 14.06 -9.96 -13.61
C ILE A 370 14.96 -9.57 -14.80
N ALA A 371 14.43 -8.72 -15.66
CA ALA A 371 15.18 -8.17 -16.79
C ALA A 371 16.34 -7.28 -16.32
N ALA A 372 17.36 -7.14 -17.16
CA ALA A 372 18.46 -6.22 -16.92
C ALA A 372 18.04 -4.79 -17.30
N VAL A 373 18.63 -3.77 -16.66
CA VAL A 373 18.29 -2.36 -16.96
C VAL A 373 18.63 -1.96 -18.40
N GLU A 374 19.61 -2.60 -19.02
CA GLU A 374 19.99 -2.37 -20.43
C GLU A 374 19.06 -3.09 -21.42
N GLN A 375 18.26 -4.06 -20.96
CA GLN A 375 17.29 -4.79 -21.76
C GLN A 375 15.96 -4.94 -20.98
N PRO A 376 15.28 -3.81 -20.68
CA PRO A 376 14.10 -3.84 -19.86
C PRO A 376 12.89 -4.41 -20.61
N LEU A 377 11.84 -4.77 -19.86
CA LEU A 377 10.57 -5.23 -20.45
C LEU A 377 9.81 -4.09 -21.13
N ILE A 378 9.85 -2.91 -20.51
CA ILE A 378 9.23 -1.66 -21.01
C ILE A 378 10.17 -0.51 -20.62
N GLU A 379 10.55 0.34 -21.56
CA GLU A 379 11.51 1.45 -21.32
C GLU A 379 10.94 2.54 -20.39
N HIS A 380 9.64 2.84 -20.51
CA HIS A 380 8.96 3.89 -19.75
C HIS A 380 7.68 3.34 -19.11
N ALA A 381 7.84 2.74 -17.93
CA ALA A 381 6.74 1.97 -17.31
C ALA A 381 6.16 2.62 -16.06
N GLY A 382 6.85 3.63 -15.51
CA GLY A 382 6.41 4.35 -14.32
C GLY A 382 5.04 4.99 -14.49
N ILE A 383 4.34 5.15 -13.37
CA ILE A 383 3.02 5.80 -13.33
C ILE A 383 3.15 7.24 -13.84
N ALA A 384 2.27 7.63 -14.77
CA ALA A 384 2.20 8.98 -15.28
C ALA A 384 1.15 9.79 -14.52
N VAL A 385 1.46 11.06 -14.28
CA VAL A 385 0.53 12.02 -13.65
C VAL A 385 -0.06 12.92 -14.72
N LEU A 386 -1.38 12.87 -14.88
CA LEU A 386 -2.12 13.66 -15.85
C LEU A 386 -2.69 14.91 -15.18
N LYS A 387 -2.62 16.05 -15.87
CA LYS A 387 -3.25 17.32 -15.47
C LYS A 387 -4.14 17.87 -16.57
N GLY A 388 -5.03 18.78 -16.21
CA GLY A 388 -5.89 19.50 -17.14
C GLY A 388 -7.16 19.94 -16.46
N ASN A 389 -8.12 20.49 -17.21
CA ASN A 389 -9.37 20.96 -16.60
C ASN A 389 -10.14 19.83 -15.91
N LEU A 390 -10.07 18.58 -16.41
CA LEU A 390 -10.76 17.45 -15.80
C LEU A 390 -10.11 16.96 -14.50
N ALA A 391 -8.80 17.20 -14.33
CA ALA A 391 -8.01 16.76 -13.18
C ALA A 391 -7.04 17.87 -12.74
N VAL A 392 -7.59 18.93 -12.15
CA VAL A 392 -6.84 20.16 -11.80
C VAL A 392 -5.71 19.88 -10.81
N ASN A 393 -5.97 19.02 -9.82
CA ASN A 393 -4.96 18.60 -8.83
C ASN A 393 -4.26 17.29 -9.24
N GLY A 394 -4.57 16.78 -10.42
CA GLY A 394 -3.97 15.62 -11.03
C GLY A 394 -4.82 14.36 -10.98
N ALA A 395 -4.45 13.41 -11.84
CA ALA A 395 -4.94 12.05 -11.92
C ALA A 395 -3.76 11.14 -12.30
N VAL A 396 -3.92 9.83 -12.19
CA VAL A 396 -2.83 8.88 -12.46
C VAL A 396 -3.25 7.79 -13.44
N ILE A 397 -2.31 7.33 -14.25
CA ILE A 397 -2.48 6.19 -15.15
C ILE A 397 -1.21 5.32 -15.09
N LYS A 398 -1.36 4.00 -15.20
CA LYS A 398 -0.24 3.04 -15.18
C LYS A 398 0.08 2.59 -16.62
N PRO A 399 1.09 3.19 -17.31
CA PRO A 399 1.37 2.88 -18.71
C PRO A 399 1.77 1.42 -18.93
N SER A 400 2.44 0.79 -17.95
CA SER A 400 2.90 -0.60 -18.02
C SER A 400 1.78 -1.63 -18.21
N ALA A 401 0.52 -1.26 -17.96
CA ALA A 401 -0.65 -2.12 -18.14
C ALA A 401 -1.71 -1.51 -19.05
N ALA A 402 -1.40 -0.39 -19.73
CA ALA A 402 -2.30 0.27 -20.67
C ALA A 402 -2.07 -0.24 -22.10
N THR A 403 -3.09 -0.11 -22.96
CA THR A 403 -2.94 -0.38 -24.39
C THR A 403 -2.28 0.81 -25.09
N PRO A 404 -1.13 0.65 -25.78
CA PRO A 404 -0.40 1.78 -26.37
C PRO A 404 -1.24 2.67 -27.29
N ALA A 405 -2.10 2.07 -28.12
CA ALA A 405 -2.96 2.80 -29.05
C ALA A 405 -4.04 3.67 -28.37
N LEU A 406 -4.31 3.46 -27.08
CA LEU A 406 -5.29 4.23 -26.30
C LEU A 406 -4.63 5.31 -25.43
N MET A 407 -3.29 5.40 -25.39
CA MET A 407 -2.58 6.41 -24.58
C MET A 407 -2.66 7.83 -25.17
N GLN A 408 -3.06 7.95 -26.43
CA GLN A 408 -3.49 9.19 -27.06
C GLN A 408 -4.86 8.93 -27.67
N HIS A 409 -5.92 9.41 -27.01
CA HIS A 409 -7.29 9.05 -27.35
C HIS A 409 -8.24 10.22 -27.16
N ARG A 410 -9.19 10.37 -28.09
CA ARG A 410 -10.29 11.33 -28.00
C ARG A 410 -11.61 10.62 -28.26
N GLY A 411 -12.50 10.65 -27.29
CA GLY A 411 -13.76 9.90 -27.34
C GLY A 411 -14.92 10.61 -26.65
N ARG A 412 -16.13 10.15 -26.93
CA ARG A 412 -17.35 10.65 -26.26
C ARG A 412 -17.51 10.01 -24.89
N ALA A 413 -17.85 10.81 -23.89
CA ALA A 413 -18.08 10.34 -22.54
C ALA A 413 -19.37 9.50 -22.44
N VAL A 414 -19.26 8.32 -21.81
CA VAL A 414 -20.38 7.53 -21.31
C VAL A 414 -20.28 7.56 -19.78
N VAL A 415 -21.19 8.30 -19.17
CA VAL A 415 -21.15 8.67 -17.76
C VAL A 415 -22.03 7.74 -16.94
N PHE A 416 -21.45 7.23 -15.85
CA PHE A 416 -22.12 6.54 -14.76
C PHE A 416 -22.03 7.43 -13.51
N GLU A 417 -23.19 7.79 -12.94
CA GLU A 417 -23.25 8.77 -11.84
C GLU A 417 -22.74 8.20 -10.51
N ASP A 418 -22.90 6.89 -10.30
CA ASP A 418 -22.41 6.16 -9.13
C ASP A 418 -22.21 4.67 -9.50
N ILE A 419 -21.79 3.86 -8.52
CA ILE A 419 -21.52 2.43 -8.76
C ILE A 419 -22.80 1.63 -9.04
N GLU A 420 -23.92 2.03 -8.44
CA GLU A 420 -25.23 1.41 -8.69
C GLU A 420 -25.71 1.69 -10.14
N ASP A 421 -25.52 2.92 -10.64
CA ASP A 421 -25.83 3.30 -12.02
C ASP A 421 -24.96 2.54 -13.02
N TYR A 422 -23.68 2.37 -12.71
CA TYR A 422 -22.77 1.52 -13.50
C TYR A 422 -23.29 0.09 -13.61
N HIS A 423 -23.56 -0.57 -12.49
CA HIS A 423 -24.03 -1.96 -12.49
C HIS A 423 -25.37 -2.14 -13.20
N ARG A 424 -26.25 -1.15 -13.10
CA ARG A 424 -27.57 -1.18 -13.77
C ARG A 424 -27.46 -1.06 -15.29
N ARG A 425 -26.52 -0.26 -15.80
CA ARG A 425 -26.49 0.17 -17.22
C ARG A 425 -25.43 -0.53 -18.07
N ILE A 426 -24.33 -1.01 -17.49
CA ILE A 426 -23.15 -1.44 -18.28
C ILE A 426 -23.46 -2.53 -19.31
N ASP A 427 -24.35 -3.47 -18.95
CA ASP A 427 -24.74 -4.58 -19.82
C ASP A 427 -26.12 -4.37 -20.49
N ASP A 428 -26.69 -3.16 -20.39
CA ASP A 428 -27.92 -2.81 -21.12
C ASP A 428 -27.61 -2.79 -22.64
N PRO A 429 -28.29 -3.62 -23.45
CA PRO A 429 -28.12 -3.60 -24.90
C PRO A 429 -28.33 -2.21 -25.52
N GLY A 430 -29.22 -1.41 -24.94
CA GLY A 430 -29.57 -0.05 -25.37
C GLY A 430 -28.60 1.04 -24.93
N LEU A 431 -27.57 0.74 -24.13
CA LEU A 431 -26.55 1.72 -23.75
C LEU A 431 -25.82 2.24 -25.01
N GLU A 432 -25.88 3.53 -25.30
CA GLU A 432 -25.11 4.11 -26.42
C GLU A 432 -23.62 4.18 -26.05
N ILE A 433 -22.86 3.17 -26.47
CA ILE A 433 -21.42 3.01 -26.21
C ILE A 433 -20.75 2.22 -27.34
N ASP A 434 -19.57 2.66 -27.75
CA ASP A 434 -18.70 1.98 -28.73
C ASP A 434 -17.25 1.91 -28.23
N ALA A 435 -16.38 1.21 -28.96
CA ALA A 435 -14.97 1.03 -28.59
C ALA A 435 -14.15 2.33 -28.50
N SER A 436 -14.63 3.42 -29.12
CA SER A 436 -13.98 4.74 -29.09
C SER A 436 -14.46 5.61 -27.93
N SER A 437 -15.51 5.19 -27.23
CA SER A 437 -16.09 5.93 -26.11
C SER A 437 -15.15 5.96 -24.89
N VAL A 438 -15.32 6.96 -24.03
CA VAL A 438 -14.62 7.09 -22.75
C VAL A 438 -15.61 6.81 -21.62
N MET A 439 -15.37 5.76 -20.85
CA MET A 439 -16.22 5.44 -19.70
C MET A 439 -15.84 6.32 -18.51
N VAL A 440 -16.81 6.99 -17.90
CA VAL A 440 -16.59 7.92 -16.78
C VAL A 440 -17.44 7.48 -15.59
N LEU A 441 -16.80 7.21 -14.45
CA LEU A 441 -17.47 6.85 -13.20
C LEU A 441 -17.22 7.93 -12.14
N LYS A 442 -18.31 8.47 -11.61
CA LYS A 442 -18.32 9.50 -10.57
C LYS A 442 -18.63 8.89 -9.21
N ASN A 443 -18.50 9.72 -8.18
CA ASN A 443 -18.85 9.46 -6.78
C ASN A 443 -18.20 8.20 -6.19
N VAL A 444 -17.00 7.85 -6.68
CA VAL A 444 -16.20 6.72 -6.18
C VAL A 444 -14.89 7.18 -5.53
N GLY A 445 -14.78 8.47 -5.21
CA GLY A 445 -13.68 9.08 -4.48
C GLY A 445 -13.71 8.87 -2.95
N PRO A 446 -12.78 9.51 -2.20
CA PRO A 446 -12.76 9.46 -0.74
C PRO A 446 -14.09 9.86 -0.10
N VAL A 447 -14.62 11.04 -0.39
CA VAL A 447 -15.87 11.54 0.21
C VAL A 447 -17.11 10.90 -0.42
N GLY A 448 -17.05 10.62 -1.72
CA GLY A 448 -18.19 10.19 -2.54
C GLY A 448 -18.69 8.79 -2.23
N TYR A 449 -17.81 7.79 -2.21
CA TYR A 449 -18.25 6.39 -2.17
C TYR A 449 -18.96 5.99 -0.87
N PRO A 450 -18.41 6.24 0.35
CA PRO A 450 -17.12 6.83 0.75
C PRO A 450 -15.98 5.80 0.94
N GLY A 451 -14.74 6.29 0.99
CA GLY A 451 -13.55 5.48 1.25
C GLY A 451 -12.73 5.12 0.02
N MET A 452 -13.12 5.59 -1.17
CA MET A 452 -12.38 5.41 -2.42
C MET A 452 -12.10 3.92 -2.75
N PRO A 453 -13.10 3.13 -3.16
CA PRO A 453 -12.94 1.70 -3.43
C PRO A 453 -12.16 1.42 -4.73
N GLU A 454 -11.88 0.14 -4.97
CA GLU A 454 -11.19 -0.36 -6.16
C GLU A 454 -12.15 -0.70 -7.32
N VAL A 455 -12.87 0.31 -7.81
CA VAL A 455 -13.90 0.16 -8.86
C VAL A 455 -13.58 0.92 -10.16
N GLY A 456 -12.44 1.61 -10.22
CA GLY A 456 -12.04 2.39 -11.39
C GLY A 456 -11.72 1.54 -12.63
N ASN A 457 -11.33 0.28 -12.45
CA ASN A 457 -11.15 -0.69 -13.53
C ASN A 457 -12.50 -1.29 -13.98
N MET A 458 -13.43 -0.42 -14.40
CA MET A 458 -14.73 -0.82 -14.92
C MET A 458 -14.60 -1.93 -15.98
N ALA A 459 -15.40 -2.98 -15.83
CA ALA A 459 -15.57 -4.00 -16.86
C ALA A 459 -16.23 -3.37 -18.09
N LEU A 460 -15.83 -3.82 -19.27
CA LEU A 460 -16.38 -3.37 -20.55
C LEU A 460 -17.79 -3.96 -20.76
N PRO A 461 -18.67 -3.28 -21.53
CA PRO A 461 -19.97 -3.82 -21.89
C PRO A 461 -19.86 -5.21 -22.55
N LYS A 462 -20.70 -6.16 -22.16
CA LYS A 462 -20.74 -7.51 -22.76
C LYS A 462 -20.75 -7.48 -24.29
N LYS A 463 -21.55 -6.59 -24.90
CA LYS A 463 -21.66 -6.45 -26.36
C LYS A 463 -20.36 -6.04 -27.05
N LEU A 464 -19.48 -5.30 -26.38
CA LEU A 464 -18.18 -4.90 -26.92
C LEU A 464 -17.14 -6.02 -26.75
N LEU A 465 -17.18 -6.73 -25.62
CA LEU A 465 -16.36 -7.93 -25.41
C LEU A 465 -16.65 -9.00 -26.46
N GLU A 466 -17.92 -9.20 -26.84
CA GLU A 466 -18.35 -10.12 -27.90
C GLU A 466 -17.87 -9.68 -29.30
N GLN A 467 -17.61 -8.39 -29.51
CA GLN A 467 -17.01 -7.84 -30.72
C GLN A 467 -15.46 -7.92 -30.72
N GLY A 468 -14.86 -8.45 -29.65
CA GLY A 468 -13.41 -8.58 -29.52
C GLY A 468 -12.70 -7.34 -28.97
N VAL A 469 -13.44 -6.34 -28.47
CA VAL A 469 -12.84 -5.21 -27.75
C VAL A 469 -12.32 -5.71 -26.40
N THR A 470 -11.04 -5.48 -26.12
CA THR A 470 -10.40 -5.94 -24.88
C THR A 470 -9.98 -4.79 -23.95
N ASP A 471 -9.96 -3.55 -24.45
CA ASP A 471 -9.57 -2.38 -23.68
C ASP A 471 -10.31 -1.12 -24.16
N MET A 472 -10.58 -0.21 -23.23
CA MET A 472 -11.17 1.11 -23.45
C MET A 472 -10.63 2.10 -22.42
N VAL A 473 -10.65 3.40 -22.76
CA VAL A 473 -10.32 4.46 -21.81
C VAL A 473 -11.40 4.57 -20.75
N ARG A 474 -10.99 4.44 -19.48
CA ARG A 474 -11.85 4.55 -18.29
C ARG A 474 -11.30 5.60 -17.35
N ILE A 475 -12.17 6.44 -16.80
CA ILE A 475 -11.82 7.55 -15.92
C ILE A 475 -12.69 7.50 -14.67
N SER A 476 -12.07 7.61 -13.49
CA SER A 476 -12.82 7.78 -12.24
C SER A 476 -12.01 8.54 -11.18
N ASP A 477 -12.72 9.07 -10.19
CA ASP A 477 -12.12 9.56 -8.95
C ASP A 477 -11.79 8.44 -7.94
N GLY A 478 -11.96 7.18 -8.34
CA GLY A 478 -11.71 6.00 -7.52
C GLY A 478 -10.30 5.43 -7.65
N ARG A 479 -10.11 4.25 -7.06
CA ARG A 479 -8.88 3.43 -7.19
C ARG A 479 -9.14 2.21 -8.07
N MET A 480 -8.10 1.43 -8.31
CA MET A 480 -8.22 0.07 -8.83
C MET A 480 -7.32 -0.85 -8.01
N SER A 481 -7.57 -2.15 -8.10
CA SER A 481 -6.64 -3.14 -7.56
C SER A 481 -5.29 -3.03 -8.26
N GLY A 482 -4.20 -3.19 -7.50
CA GLY A 482 -2.86 -3.30 -8.09
C GLY A 482 -2.74 -4.43 -9.12
N THR A 483 -3.63 -5.43 -9.04
CA THR A 483 -3.70 -6.59 -9.94
C THR A 483 -4.49 -6.33 -11.23
N ALA A 484 -5.03 -5.12 -11.41
CA ALA A 484 -5.81 -4.73 -12.59
C ALA A 484 -4.91 -4.26 -13.76
N TYR A 485 -5.51 -4.22 -14.95
CA TYR A 485 -4.91 -3.85 -16.23
C TYR A 485 -5.89 -3.01 -17.07
N GLY A 486 -5.38 -2.45 -18.16
CA GLY A 486 -6.08 -1.63 -19.15
C GLY A 486 -5.77 -0.14 -19.04
N THR A 487 -6.22 0.64 -20.03
CA THR A 487 -6.04 2.10 -20.09
C THR A 487 -7.00 2.82 -19.14
N VAL A 488 -6.63 2.88 -17.85
CA VAL A 488 -7.47 3.40 -16.77
C VAL A 488 -6.82 4.61 -16.10
N VAL A 489 -7.54 5.73 -16.07
CA VAL A 489 -7.21 6.95 -15.33
C VAL A 489 -7.94 6.93 -13.98
N LEU A 490 -7.18 7.14 -12.91
CA LEU A 490 -7.62 6.98 -11.53
C LEU A 490 -7.33 8.24 -10.72
N HIS A 491 -7.91 8.30 -9.53
CA HIS A 491 -7.57 9.30 -8.51
C HIS A 491 -7.79 10.75 -8.97
N VAL A 492 -8.70 10.94 -9.94
CA VAL A 492 -9.05 12.27 -10.45
C VAL A 492 -9.38 13.18 -9.28
N SER A 493 -8.56 14.22 -9.12
CA SER A 493 -8.63 15.16 -8.01
C SER A 493 -8.81 16.60 -8.53
N PRO A 494 -9.73 17.40 -7.96
CA PRO A 494 -10.70 17.04 -6.91
C PRO A 494 -11.72 15.99 -7.36
N GLU A 495 -12.18 15.14 -6.44
CA GLU A 495 -13.21 14.16 -6.72
C GLU A 495 -14.56 14.82 -7.08
N SER A 496 -15.43 14.06 -7.74
CA SER A 496 -16.73 14.55 -8.19
C SER A 496 -17.69 14.88 -7.04
N ALA A 497 -17.62 14.15 -5.93
CA ALA A 497 -18.52 14.34 -4.78
C ALA A 497 -18.35 15.69 -4.06
N ILE A 498 -17.22 16.38 -4.27
CA ILE A 498 -16.95 17.72 -3.71
C ILE A 498 -16.95 18.81 -4.79
N GLY A 499 -17.48 18.51 -5.99
CA GLY A 499 -17.66 19.47 -7.07
C GLY A 499 -16.42 19.66 -7.96
N GLY A 500 -15.53 18.67 -8.01
CA GLY A 500 -14.49 18.60 -9.03
C GLY A 500 -15.07 18.58 -10.45
N VAL A 501 -14.28 18.93 -11.46
CA VAL A 501 -14.76 19.03 -12.85
C VAL A 501 -15.31 17.70 -13.38
N LEU A 502 -14.84 16.57 -12.85
CA LEU A 502 -15.40 15.24 -13.12
C LEU A 502 -16.92 15.16 -12.83
N ALA A 503 -17.41 15.88 -11.82
CA ALA A 503 -18.84 15.92 -11.49
C ALA A 503 -19.70 16.52 -12.60
N LEU A 504 -19.10 17.39 -13.41
CA LEU A 504 -19.79 18.19 -14.43
C LEU A 504 -19.81 17.51 -15.80
N VAL A 505 -19.12 16.38 -15.97
CA VAL A 505 -19.12 15.60 -17.22
C VAL A 505 -20.52 15.08 -17.50
N GLN A 506 -20.97 15.18 -18.75
CA GLN A 506 -22.25 14.69 -19.24
C GLN A 506 -22.04 13.71 -20.39
N ASN A 507 -23.02 12.83 -20.62
CA ASN A 507 -22.97 11.91 -21.77
C ASN A 507 -22.80 12.68 -23.08
N GLY A 508 -21.91 12.20 -23.95
CA GLY A 508 -21.64 12.79 -25.25
C GLY A 508 -20.59 13.91 -25.27
N ASP A 509 -20.15 14.42 -24.12
CA ASP A 509 -19.01 15.35 -24.06
C ASP A 509 -17.75 14.70 -24.63
N TRP A 510 -16.89 15.48 -25.29
CA TRP A 510 -15.61 14.99 -25.77
C TRP A 510 -14.55 15.04 -24.66
N ILE A 511 -13.81 13.95 -24.49
CA ILE A 511 -12.68 13.85 -23.57
C ILE A 511 -11.43 13.48 -24.34
N GLU A 512 -10.34 14.17 -24.05
CA GLU A 512 -9.01 13.94 -24.61
C GLU A 512 -8.07 13.42 -23.50
N LEU A 513 -7.51 12.23 -23.73
CA LEU A 513 -6.41 11.65 -22.97
C LEU A 513 -5.15 11.75 -23.83
N ASP A 514 -4.12 12.40 -23.29
CA ASP A 514 -2.79 12.43 -23.86
C ASP A 514 -1.77 12.15 -22.76
N VAL A 515 -1.34 10.88 -22.66
CA VAL A 515 -0.38 10.44 -21.65
C VAL A 515 1.00 11.05 -21.90
N GLU A 516 1.42 11.17 -23.16
CA GLU A 516 2.73 11.74 -23.51
C GLU A 516 2.81 13.21 -23.10
N GLY A 517 1.80 14.01 -23.46
CA GLY A 517 1.66 15.41 -23.05
C GLY A 517 1.20 15.63 -21.61
N ARG A 518 1.02 14.57 -20.81
CA ARG A 518 0.52 14.60 -19.42
C ARG A 518 -0.81 15.36 -19.28
N ARG A 519 -1.69 15.24 -20.28
CA ARG A 519 -2.92 16.02 -20.39
C ARG A 519 -4.18 15.15 -20.31
N LEU A 520 -5.13 15.60 -19.49
CA LEU A 520 -6.48 15.07 -19.40
C LEU A 520 -7.49 16.21 -19.50
N HIS A 521 -8.25 16.25 -20.59
CA HIS A 521 -9.08 17.39 -20.92
C HIS A 521 -10.52 17.02 -21.25
N LEU A 522 -11.44 17.82 -20.72
CA LEU A 522 -12.85 17.84 -21.08
C LEU A 522 -13.07 18.99 -22.07
N ASP A 523 -13.43 18.67 -23.31
CA ASP A 523 -13.65 19.62 -24.41
C ASP A 523 -15.05 20.23 -24.31
N VAL A 524 -15.20 21.10 -23.31
CA VAL A 524 -16.39 21.89 -23.00
C VAL A 524 -15.92 23.30 -22.64
N SER A 525 -16.57 24.32 -23.20
CA SER A 525 -16.20 25.72 -22.92
C SER A 525 -16.32 26.07 -21.44
N ASP A 526 -15.46 26.97 -20.96
CA ASP A 526 -15.48 27.45 -19.57
C ASP A 526 -16.85 28.03 -19.16
N ALA A 527 -17.54 28.70 -20.09
CA ALA A 527 -18.88 29.25 -19.83
C ALA A 527 -19.93 28.16 -19.53
N GLU A 528 -19.85 27.04 -20.24
CA GLU A 528 -20.72 25.88 -20.01
C GLU A 528 -20.35 25.15 -18.72
N LEU A 529 -19.06 25.00 -18.41
CA LEU A 529 -18.60 24.42 -17.15
C LEU A 529 -19.07 25.25 -15.95
N GLU A 530 -18.96 26.58 -16.02
CA GLU A 530 -19.48 27.47 -14.97
C GLU A 530 -21.00 27.39 -14.83
N ARG A 531 -21.74 27.24 -15.94
CA ARG A 531 -23.19 27.01 -15.89
C ARG A 531 -23.52 25.69 -15.18
N ARG A 532 -22.84 24.60 -15.53
CA ARG A 532 -23.01 23.28 -14.91
C ARG A 532 -22.65 23.31 -13.43
N LYS A 533 -21.55 23.98 -13.07
CA LYS A 533 -21.08 24.13 -11.69
C LYS A 533 -22.09 24.87 -10.80
N LYS A 534 -22.74 25.93 -11.31
CA LYS A 534 -23.81 26.64 -10.59
C LYS A 534 -25.07 25.79 -10.36
N ALA A 535 -25.32 24.81 -11.23
CA ALA A 535 -26.44 23.89 -11.12
C ALA A 535 -26.11 22.61 -10.34
N TRP A 536 -24.83 22.39 -9.99
CA TRP A 536 -24.38 21.18 -9.32
C TRP A 536 -24.78 21.17 -7.85
N ALA A 537 -25.21 20.01 -7.37
CA ALA A 537 -25.48 19.74 -5.96
C ALA A 537 -24.66 18.52 -5.52
N PRO A 538 -24.14 18.50 -4.28
CA PRO A 538 -23.39 17.37 -3.77
C PRO A 538 -24.27 16.11 -3.68
N PRO A 539 -23.70 14.91 -3.93
CA PRO A 539 -24.44 13.66 -3.83
C PRO A 539 -24.88 13.39 -2.37
N VAL A 540 -26.04 12.76 -2.22
CA VAL A 540 -26.52 12.29 -0.91
C VAL A 540 -25.90 10.93 -0.63
N VAL A 541 -24.97 10.88 0.33
CA VAL A 541 -24.38 9.61 0.79
C VAL A 541 -25.20 9.10 1.97
N SER A 542 -25.86 7.95 1.78
CA SER A 542 -26.68 7.34 2.83
C SER A 542 -25.84 6.92 4.06
N GLN A 543 -26.46 6.93 5.24
CA GLN A 543 -25.87 6.40 6.49
C GLN A 543 -24.58 7.10 6.97
N ALA A 544 -24.34 8.34 6.55
CA ALA A 544 -23.14 9.11 6.89
C ALA A 544 -23.33 10.14 8.02
N ASP A 545 -24.45 10.12 8.73
CA ASP A 545 -24.82 11.17 9.70
C ASP A 545 -24.23 10.95 11.11
N ARG A 546 -23.55 9.84 11.37
CA ARG A 546 -22.88 9.53 12.64
C ARG A 546 -21.69 8.58 12.49
N GLY A 547 -20.89 8.45 13.55
CA GLY A 547 -19.85 7.44 13.68
C GLY A 547 -18.61 7.73 12.81
N TYR A 548 -17.79 6.70 12.58
CA TYR A 548 -16.52 6.87 11.87
C TYR A 548 -16.68 7.36 10.42
N VAL A 549 -17.75 6.96 9.72
CA VAL A 549 -18.01 7.44 8.35
C VAL A 549 -18.23 8.96 8.32
N GLN A 550 -18.95 9.51 9.30
CA GLN A 550 -19.13 10.97 9.43
C GLN A 550 -17.80 11.68 9.68
N LEU A 551 -16.99 11.15 10.62
CA LEU A 551 -15.65 11.68 10.92
C LEU A 551 -14.78 11.68 9.65
N TYR A 552 -14.73 10.54 8.95
CA TYR A 552 -13.96 10.38 7.73
C TYR A 552 -14.37 11.39 6.67
N ARG A 553 -15.67 11.47 6.31
CA ARG A 553 -16.13 12.39 5.25
C ARG A 553 -15.86 13.86 5.56
N LYS A 554 -15.85 14.24 6.84
CA LYS A 554 -15.58 15.61 7.27
C LYS A 554 -14.09 15.98 7.16
N HIS A 555 -13.20 15.03 7.38
CA HIS A 555 -11.78 15.28 7.60
C HIS A 555 -10.85 14.66 6.56
N VAL A 556 -11.36 13.77 5.71
CA VAL A 556 -10.52 13.11 4.69
C VAL A 556 -10.10 14.11 3.63
N GLN A 557 -8.81 14.10 3.35
CA GLN A 557 -8.20 14.82 2.24
C GLN A 557 -8.37 14.09 0.91
N GLN A 558 -7.96 14.73 -0.17
CA GLN A 558 -8.08 14.16 -1.51
C GLN A 558 -6.94 13.18 -1.82
N ALA A 559 -7.10 12.39 -2.89
CA ALA A 559 -6.16 11.33 -3.24
C ALA A 559 -4.73 11.83 -3.50
N HIS A 560 -4.57 12.98 -4.16
CA HIS A 560 -3.28 13.64 -4.40
C HIS A 560 -2.57 14.09 -3.10
N GLU A 561 -3.28 14.15 -1.98
CA GLU A 561 -2.74 14.44 -0.64
C GLU A 561 -2.62 13.18 0.24
N GLY A 562 -2.80 11.98 -0.36
CA GLY A 562 -2.69 10.71 0.34
C GLY A 562 -3.98 10.24 1.03
N ALA A 563 -5.10 10.95 0.87
CA ALA A 563 -6.40 10.62 1.48
C ALA A 563 -6.33 10.33 2.99
N ASP A 564 -5.46 11.06 3.69
CA ASP A 564 -5.35 11.04 5.15
C ASP A 564 -6.41 11.92 5.80
N LEU A 565 -6.55 11.88 7.12
CA LEU A 565 -7.38 12.85 7.84
C LEU A 565 -6.54 14.10 8.14
N ASP A 566 -7.09 15.28 7.86
CA ASP A 566 -6.41 16.56 8.00
C ASP A 566 -5.77 16.77 9.39
N PHE A 567 -6.47 16.37 10.46
CA PHE A 567 -6.03 16.50 11.85
C PHE A 567 -4.99 15.45 12.30
N LEU A 568 -4.68 14.46 11.46
CA LEU A 568 -3.67 13.43 11.75
C LEU A 568 -2.33 13.66 11.05
N ARG A 569 -2.20 14.68 10.21
CA ARG A 569 -0.92 15.00 9.56
C ARG A 569 0.10 15.51 10.56
N GLY A 570 1.37 15.20 10.31
CA GLY A 570 2.48 15.47 11.22
C GLY A 570 2.65 14.37 12.28
N GLY A 571 3.44 14.68 13.30
CA GLY A 571 3.78 13.73 14.36
C GLY A 571 3.31 14.18 15.74
N SER A 572 2.67 13.25 16.46
CA SER A 572 2.31 13.39 17.88
C SER A 572 3.52 13.23 18.83
N GLY A 573 4.61 12.65 18.34
CA GLY A 573 5.80 12.34 19.12
C GLY A 573 5.58 11.24 20.17
N SER A 574 6.65 10.81 20.83
CA SER A 574 6.62 9.67 21.76
C SER A 574 6.39 10.03 23.23
N GLU A 575 6.35 11.32 23.57
CA GLU A 575 6.26 11.79 24.94
C GLU A 575 4.80 11.84 25.45
N VAL A 576 4.58 11.19 26.60
CA VAL A 576 3.35 11.26 27.40
C VAL A 576 3.78 11.41 28.87
N THR A 577 3.52 12.58 29.47
CA THR A 577 4.08 12.94 30.78
C THR A 577 3.12 12.84 31.95
N ARG A 578 1.80 12.81 31.68
CA ARG A 578 0.78 12.71 32.73
C ARG A 578 0.60 11.26 33.13
N ASP A 579 0.68 11.01 34.43
CA ASP A 579 0.26 9.75 35.02
C ASP A 579 -1.26 9.59 34.99
N SER A 580 -1.72 8.34 35.03
CA SER A 580 -3.14 8.01 35.01
C SER A 580 -3.85 8.18 36.37
N HIS A 581 -3.12 8.30 37.49
CA HIS A 581 -3.66 8.32 38.86
C HIS A 581 -2.84 9.13 39.86
#